data_AF-A0A833D693-F1
#
_entry.id   AF-A0A833D693-F1
#
_cell.length_a   1.000
_cell.length_b   1.000
_cell.length_c   1.000
_cell.angle_alpha   90.00
_cell.angle_beta   90.00
_cell.angle_gamma   90.00
#
_symmetry.space_group_name_H-M   'P 1'
#
loop_
_entity.id
_entity.type
_entity.pdbx_description
1 polymer ?
#
loop_
_entity_poly.entity_id
_entity_poly.type
_entity_poly.pdbx_seq_one_letter_code
_entity_poly.pdbx_strand_id
1 'polypeptide(L)'
;NVRRNSLADFVQINRNGKIAMKLDEGDVLVDVAVCTGHDDVLLASAGGRCIRFPVEDVRVFKGRDSTGVRGIRLEEGERVISMAILSHVEASPEERAAYLKLASAVRKSQSAEEEEGAVPVPEEDAEEAAGSAELSQQRYAELSATEQFILTVSEKGFGKRSSAYEYRISGRGGKGIIAMIVNERNGPLVASFPIAEHEQIMLVTDGGQLIRCPVDDIRIAGRNTQGVRIFKTGESEKVVSVEKLGEDGNGEGGEETVPEEQA
;
A
#
# COMPACT_ATOMS: atom_id res chain seq x y z
N ASN A 1 -13.36 -2.63 -11.87
CA ASN A 1 -14.46 -2.65 -10.87
C ASN A 1 -13.99 -3.32 -9.58
N VAL A 2 -14.77 -3.29 -8.49
CA VAL A 2 -14.56 -4.09 -7.27
C VAL A 2 -15.77 -4.98 -6.99
N ARG A 3 -15.53 -6.11 -6.33
CA ARG A 3 -16.57 -7.09 -6.00
C ARG A 3 -16.26 -7.76 -4.67
N ARG A 4 -17.29 -7.99 -3.85
CA ARG A 4 -17.22 -8.78 -2.62
C ARG A 4 -18.08 -10.04 -2.76
N ASN A 5 -17.51 -11.19 -2.45
CA ASN A 5 -18.18 -12.48 -2.43
C ASN A 5 -18.11 -13.10 -1.03
N SER A 6 -19.01 -14.03 -0.73
CA SER A 6 -18.88 -14.84 0.48
C SER A 6 -17.78 -15.87 0.28
N LEU A 7 -16.90 -16.05 1.27
CA LEU A 7 -15.88 -17.10 1.21
C LEU A 7 -16.52 -18.51 1.15
N ALA A 8 -17.73 -18.66 1.69
CA ALA A 8 -18.51 -19.89 1.60
C ALA A 8 -18.78 -20.31 0.15
N ASP A 9 -18.80 -19.38 -0.81
CA ASP A 9 -18.96 -19.67 -2.23
C ASP A 9 -17.75 -20.41 -2.83
N PHE A 10 -16.63 -20.48 -2.11
CA PHE A 10 -15.35 -21.02 -2.58
C PHE A 10 -14.82 -22.20 -1.76
N VAL A 11 -15.63 -22.80 -0.89
CA VAL A 11 -15.21 -23.96 -0.08
C VAL A 11 -14.91 -25.19 -0.94
N GLN A 12 -15.66 -25.38 -2.04
CA GLN A 12 -15.45 -26.48 -2.99
C GLN A 12 -15.05 -25.93 -4.36
N ILE A 13 -13.79 -26.20 -4.75
CA ILE A 13 -13.21 -25.85 -6.05
C ILE A 13 -12.66 -27.12 -6.68
N ASN A 14 -13.17 -27.46 -7.87
CA ASN A 14 -12.72 -28.63 -8.62
C ASN A 14 -11.41 -28.31 -9.36
N ARG A 15 -10.72 -29.34 -9.86
CA ARG A 15 -9.42 -29.20 -10.57
C ARG A 15 -9.44 -28.21 -11.75
N ASN A 16 -10.57 -28.06 -12.43
CA ASN A 16 -10.73 -27.13 -13.55
C ASN A 16 -10.99 -25.67 -13.11
N GLY A 17 -10.95 -25.40 -11.80
CA GLY A 17 -11.17 -24.08 -11.24
C GLY A 17 -12.65 -23.68 -11.17
N LYS A 18 -12.87 -22.45 -10.72
CA LYS A 18 -14.20 -21.86 -10.51
C LYS A 18 -14.14 -20.37 -10.88
N ILE A 19 -14.99 -19.93 -11.81
CA ILE A 19 -15.11 -18.50 -12.16
C ILE A 19 -15.47 -17.71 -10.90
N ALA A 20 -14.64 -16.74 -10.49
CA ALA A 20 -14.89 -15.91 -9.31
C ALA A 20 -15.74 -14.67 -9.61
N MET A 21 -15.53 -14.07 -10.80
CA MET A 21 -16.30 -12.95 -11.32
C MET A 21 -16.25 -12.90 -12.85
N LYS A 22 -17.21 -12.19 -13.45
CA LYS A 22 -17.13 -11.80 -14.85
C LYS A 22 -16.21 -10.59 -15.01
N LEU A 23 -15.43 -10.54 -16.09
CA LEU A 23 -14.66 -9.38 -16.51
C LEU A 23 -15.25 -8.83 -17.81
N ASP A 24 -15.24 -7.51 -17.95
CA ASP A 24 -15.54 -6.85 -19.22
C ASP A 24 -14.33 -6.98 -20.18
N GLU A 25 -14.54 -6.72 -21.46
CA GLU A 25 -13.46 -6.82 -22.45
C GLU A 25 -12.34 -5.81 -22.14
N GLY A 26 -11.10 -6.29 -22.04
CA GLY A 26 -9.94 -5.48 -21.68
C GLY A 26 -9.71 -5.31 -20.17
N ASP A 27 -10.66 -5.71 -19.31
CA ASP A 27 -10.46 -5.73 -17.86
C ASP A 27 -9.58 -6.91 -17.45
N VAL A 28 -8.73 -6.68 -16.44
CA VAL A 28 -7.91 -7.71 -15.78
C VAL A 28 -8.17 -7.70 -14.28
N LEU A 29 -8.03 -8.86 -13.65
CA LEU A 29 -8.05 -8.96 -12.20
C LEU A 29 -6.70 -8.47 -11.67
N VAL A 30 -6.72 -7.37 -10.91
CA VAL A 30 -5.50 -6.77 -10.34
C VAL A 30 -5.12 -7.43 -9.02
N ASP A 31 -6.10 -7.71 -8.17
CA ASP A 31 -5.83 -8.13 -6.79
C ASP A 31 -7.03 -8.88 -6.17
N VAL A 32 -6.76 -9.71 -5.16
CA VAL A 32 -7.74 -10.47 -4.37
C VAL A 32 -7.25 -10.54 -2.93
N ALA A 33 -8.11 -10.13 -2.00
CA ALA A 33 -7.84 -10.21 -0.57
C ALA A 33 -9.06 -10.70 0.21
N VAL A 34 -8.81 -11.35 1.34
CA VAL A 34 -9.84 -11.67 2.33
C VAL A 34 -10.09 -10.44 3.19
N CYS A 35 -11.34 -10.20 3.55
CA CYS A 35 -11.76 -9.09 4.39
C CYS A 35 -12.94 -9.47 5.29
N THR A 36 -13.15 -8.68 6.32
CA THR A 36 -14.28 -8.71 7.24
C THR A 36 -15.15 -7.46 7.04
N GLY A 37 -16.27 -7.38 7.78
CA GLY A 37 -17.11 -6.17 7.77
C GLY A 37 -16.46 -4.95 8.43
N HIS A 38 -15.40 -5.15 9.23
CA HIS A 38 -14.70 -4.11 9.97
C HIS A 38 -13.47 -3.57 9.25
N ASP A 39 -13.28 -3.91 7.97
CA ASP A 39 -12.14 -3.46 7.20
C ASP A 39 -12.52 -2.36 6.20
N ASP A 40 -11.51 -1.62 5.76
CA ASP A 40 -11.59 -0.69 4.64
C ASP A 40 -10.84 -1.23 3.43
N VAL A 41 -11.33 -0.89 2.24
CA VAL A 41 -10.61 -1.10 0.98
C VAL A 41 -9.86 0.18 0.62
N LEU A 42 -8.57 0.06 0.34
CA LEU A 42 -7.76 1.09 -0.32
C LEU A 42 -7.44 0.64 -1.75
N LEU A 43 -7.79 1.46 -2.75
CA LEU A 43 -7.37 1.24 -4.14
C LEU A 43 -6.39 2.33 -4.53
N ALA A 44 -5.33 1.98 -5.27
CA ALA A 44 -4.38 2.93 -5.84
C ALA A 44 -4.34 2.84 -7.37
N SER A 45 -4.17 3.98 -8.05
CA SER A 45 -4.00 4.07 -9.50
C SER A 45 -2.55 4.35 -9.88
N ALA A 46 -2.18 3.98 -11.09
CA ALA A 46 -0.86 4.27 -11.67
C ALA A 46 -0.55 5.77 -11.72
N GLY A 47 -1.58 6.62 -11.82
CA GLY A 47 -1.45 8.09 -11.85
C GLY A 47 -1.26 8.74 -10.48
N GLY A 48 -1.07 7.96 -9.41
CA GLY A 48 -0.81 8.53 -8.08
C GLY A 48 -2.07 8.88 -7.30
N ARG A 49 -3.25 8.42 -7.72
CA ARG A 49 -4.51 8.60 -6.98
C ARG A 49 -4.80 7.37 -6.13
N CYS A 50 -5.53 7.57 -5.02
CA CYS A 50 -6.05 6.48 -4.22
C CYS A 50 -7.42 6.80 -3.64
N ILE A 51 -8.20 5.78 -3.32
CA ILE A 51 -9.47 5.93 -2.62
C ILE A 51 -9.58 4.90 -1.50
N ARG A 52 -10.00 5.33 -0.30
CA ARG A 52 -10.32 4.45 0.83
C ARG A 52 -11.81 4.51 1.11
N PHE A 53 -12.47 3.36 1.26
CA PHE A 53 -13.89 3.25 1.64
C PHE A 53 -14.14 1.96 2.44
N PRO A 54 -15.16 1.90 3.32
CA PRO A 54 -15.49 0.69 4.07
C PRO A 54 -15.83 -0.48 3.15
N VAL A 55 -15.42 -1.69 3.50
CA VAL A 55 -15.73 -2.91 2.72
C VAL A 55 -17.25 -3.07 2.54
N GLU A 56 -18.05 -2.62 3.51
CA GLU A 56 -19.50 -2.72 3.47
C GLU A 56 -20.17 -1.85 2.39
N ASP A 57 -19.49 -0.80 1.88
CA ASP A 57 -19.95 -0.02 0.72
C ASP A 57 -20.07 -0.87 -0.56
N VAL A 58 -19.46 -2.06 -0.55
CA VAL A 58 -19.59 -3.10 -1.58
C VAL A 58 -20.48 -4.20 -1.04
N ARG A 59 -21.71 -4.29 -1.51
CA ARG A 59 -22.61 -5.41 -1.17
C ARG A 59 -21.98 -6.76 -1.49
N VAL A 60 -22.34 -7.79 -0.71
CA VAL A 60 -22.00 -9.17 -1.06
C VAL A 60 -22.84 -9.59 -2.27
N PHE A 61 -22.18 -10.01 -3.35
CA PHE A 61 -22.85 -10.44 -4.57
C PHE A 61 -23.27 -11.91 -4.46
N LYS A 62 -24.51 -12.20 -4.84
CA LYS A 62 -24.99 -13.57 -5.06
C LYS A 62 -24.60 -14.02 -6.47
N GLY A 63 -24.18 -15.27 -6.63
CA GLY A 63 -23.74 -15.80 -7.92
C GLY A 63 -22.37 -15.27 -8.36
N ARG A 64 -21.97 -15.48 -9.62
CA ARG A 64 -20.61 -15.18 -10.13
C ARG A 64 -20.60 -14.41 -11.47
N ASP A 65 -21.77 -14.09 -12.00
CA ASP A 65 -21.93 -13.57 -13.38
C ASP A 65 -21.89 -12.04 -13.50
N SER A 66 -21.80 -11.32 -12.38
CA SER A 66 -21.67 -9.86 -12.37
C SER A 66 -20.21 -9.41 -12.35
N THR A 67 -19.93 -8.25 -12.95
CA THR A 67 -18.62 -7.58 -13.00
C THR A 67 -18.29 -6.77 -11.76
N GLY A 68 -19.23 -6.63 -10.82
CA GLY A 68 -19.07 -5.86 -9.59
C GLY A 68 -19.62 -4.43 -9.67
N VAL A 69 -19.07 -3.53 -8.88
CA VAL A 69 -19.41 -2.10 -8.82
C VAL A 69 -18.14 -1.25 -8.91
N ARG A 70 -18.28 0.02 -9.28
CA ARG A 70 -17.13 0.93 -9.35
C ARG A 70 -16.50 1.14 -7.97
N GLY A 71 -15.20 0.93 -7.85
CA GLY A 71 -14.43 1.21 -6.64
C GLY A 71 -13.85 2.63 -6.61
N ILE A 72 -13.15 3.01 -7.68
CA ILE A 72 -12.58 4.34 -7.91
C ILE A 72 -12.99 4.86 -9.29
N ARG A 73 -13.15 6.18 -9.42
CA ARG A 73 -13.26 6.84 -10.74
C ARG A 73 -11.87 7.22 -11.21
N LEU A 74 -11.44 6.60 -12.30
CA LEU A 74 -10.18 6.86 -12.97
C LEU A 74 -10.36 7.95 -14.03
N GLU A 75 -9.28 8.69 -14.28
CA GLU A 75 -9.16 9.54 -15.47
C GLU A 75 -8.85 8.67 -16.71
N GLU A 76 -8.92 9.26 -17.90
CA GLU A 76 -8.67 8.54 -19.15
C GLU A 76 -7.24 7.98 -19.21
N GLY A 77 -7.09 6.71 -19.60
CA GLY A 77 -5.79 6.03 -19.69
C GLY A 77 -5.20 5.58 -18.35
N GLU A 78 -5.83 5.88 -17.21
CA GLU A 78 -5.40 5.35 -15.92
C GLU A 78 -5.92 3.94 -15.66
N ARG A 79 -5.21 3.22 -14.79
CA ARG A 79 -5.59 1.90 -14.29
C ARG A 79 -5.36 1.79 -12.79
N VAL A 80 -6.12 0.93 -12.13
CA VAL A 80 -5.81 0.48 -10.76
C VAL A 80 -4.56 -0.41 -10.82
N ILE A 81 -3.65 -0.23 -9.86
CA ILE A 81 -2.42 -1.03 -9.75
C ILE A 81 -2.41 -1.94 -8.52
N SER A 82 -3.23 -1.63 -7.51
CA SER A 82 -3.30 -2.44 -6.29
C SER A 82 -4.60 -2.24 -5.53
N MET A 83 -4.91 -3.24 -4.70
CA MET A 83 -5.93 -3.17 -3.67
C MET A 83 -5.30 -3.54 -2.33
N ALA A 84 -5.68 -2.84 -1.26
CA ALA A 84 -5.28 -3.21 0.09
C ALA A 84 -6.51 -3.27 0.99
N ILE A 85 -6.49 -4.20 1.94
CA ILE A 85 -7.45 -4.28 3.04
C ILE A 85 -6.76 -3.70 4.28
N LEU A 86 -7.35 -2.64 4.83
CA LEU A 86 -6.82 -1.93 5.99
C LEU A 86 -7.77 -2.10 7.16
N SER A 87 -7.23 -2.16 8.37
CA SER A 87 -8.04 -2.16 9.58
C SER A 87 -8.78 -0.82 9.70
N HIS A 88 -10.09 -0.89 9.91
CA HIS A 88 -10.89 0.30 10.13
C HIS A 88 -10.56 0.90 11.51
N VAL A 89 -10.41 2.22 11.55
CA VAL A 89 -10.21 2.97 12.79
C VAL A 89 -11.15 4.16 12.78
N GLU A 90 -12.06 4.20 13.76
CA GLU A 90 -12.90 5.36 14.01
C GLU A 90 -12.04 6.45 14.65
N ALA A 91 -11.64 7.43 13.85
CA ALA A 91 -10.92 8.62 14.32
C ALA A 91 -11.36 9.85 13.53
N SER A 92 -11.64 10.95 14.23
CA SER A 92 -12.03 12.21 13.61
C SER A 92 -10.88 12.78 12.75
N PRO A 93 -11.16 13.66 11.77
CA PRO A 93 -10.11 14.37 11.05
C PRO A 93 -9.12 15.08 11.99
N GLU A 94 -9.61 15.70 13.06
CA GLU A 94 -8.80 16.40 14.06
C GLU A 94 -7.94 15.44 14.87
N GLU A 95 -8.48 14.30 15.32
CA GLU A 95 -7.72 13.27 16.04
C GLU A 95 -6.57 12.72 15.18
N ARG A 96 -6.85 12.41 13.90
CA ARG A 96 -5.82 11.91 12.97
C ARG A 96 -4.74 12.96 12.72
N ALA A 97 -5.12 14.22 12.54
CA ALA A 97 -4.16 15.31 12.35
C ALA A 97 -3.26 15.50 13.59
N ALA A 98 -3.86 15.48 14.79
CA ALA A 98 -3.13 15.55 16.04
C ALA A 98 -2.16 14.36 16.21
N TYR A 99 -2.64 13.14 15.96
CA TYR A 99 -1.81 11.94 16.00
C TYR A 99 -0.62 12.02 15.04
N LEU A 100 -0.85 12.33 13.76
CA LEU A 100 0.21 12.41 12.74
C LEU A 100 1.26 13.47 13.07
N LYS A 101 0.84 14.60 13.65
CA LYS A 101 1.74 15.66 14.11
C LYS A 101 2.61 15.18 15.28
N LEU A 102 2.02 14.55 16.29
CA LEU A 102 2.73 13.98 17.44
C LEU A 102 3.70 12.86 17.00
N ALA A 103 3.21 11.92 16.20
CA ALA A 103 3.99 10.77 15.72
C ALA A 103 5.17 11.20 14.84
N SER A 104 5.02 12.19 13.97
CA SER A 104 6.14 12.71 13.17
C SER A 104 7.20 13.40 14.03
N ALA A 105 6.80 14.14 15.07
CA ALA A 105 7.72 14.76 16.01
C ALA A 105 8.51 13.70 16.82
N VAL A 106 7.84 12.66 17.31
CA VAL A 106 8.47 11.54 18.04
C VAL A 106 9.47 10.78 17.16
N ARG A 107 9.09 10.44 15.92
CA ARG A 107 10.00 9.77 14.98
C ARG A 107 11.23 10.61 14.68
N LYS A 108 11.05 11.93 14.52
CA LYS A 108 12.16 12.86 14.29
C LYS A 108 13.11 12.97 15.49
N SER A 109 12.59 12.93 16.72
CA SER A 109 13.46 12.91 17.91
C SER A 109 14.21 11.58 18.05
N GLN A 110 13.56 10.45 17.78
CA GLN A 110 14.19 9.13 17.83
C GLN A 110 15.31 9.00 16.79
N SER A 111 15.06 9.41 15.53
CA SER A 111 16.10 9.38 14.49
C SER A 111 17.27 10.33 14.79
N ALA A 112 17.00 11.46 15.45
CA ALA A 112 18.04 12.41 15.85
C ALA A 112 18.87 11.93 17.06
N GLU A 113 18.33 11.03 17.88
CA GLU A 113 19.06 10.36 18.97
C GLU A 113 19.89 9.15 18.47
N GLU A 114 19.51 8.56 17.32
CA GLU A 114 20.25 7.47 16.67
C GLU A 114 21.37 7.94 15.72
N GLU A 115 21.29 9.16 15.17
CA GLU A 115 22.30 9.75 14.28
C GLU A 115 23.09 10.90 14.94
N GLU A 116 24.15 10.60 15.70
CA GLU A 116 25.33 11.48 15.76
C GLU A 116 25.99 11.50 14.36
N GLY A 117 25.44 12.27 13.41
CA GLY A 117 26.14 12.48 12.13
C GLY A 117 25.37 12.95 10.89
N ALA A 118 24.04 13.07 10.89
CA ALA A 118 23.32 13.48 9.69
C ALA A 118 22.78 14.91 9.78
N VAL A 119 23.17 15.73 8.80
CA VAL A 119 22.74 17.13 8.67
C VAL A 119 21.25 17.15 8.30
N PRO A 120 20.38 17.85 9.05
CA PRO A 120 18.96 17.87 8.71
C PRO A 120 18.73 18.72 7.46
N VAL A 121 18.16 18.11 6.41
CA VAL A 121 17.58 18.83 5.28
C VAL A 121 16.25 19.41 5.73
N PRO A 122 16.04 20.75 5.70
CA PRO A 122 14.74 21.32 6.00
C PRO A 122 13.80 21.05 4.82
N GLU A 123 12.72 20.31 5.04
CA GLU A 123 11.55 20.39 4.16
C GLU A 123 10.59 21.42 4.76
N GLU A 124 10.59 22.61 4.15
CA GLU A 124 9.54 23.61 4.28
C GLU A 124 8.31 23.13 3.51
N ASP A 125 7.41 22.41 4.17
CA ASP A 125 6.00 22.30 3.76
C ASP A 125 5.20 21.72 4.93
N ALA A 126 4.93 22.58 5.91
CA ALA A 126 3.89 22.37 6.91
C ALA A 126 2.93 23.55 6.81
N GLU A 127 2.09 23.54 5.77
CA GLU A 127 0.94 24.46 5.70
C GLU A 127 0.01 24.22 6.90
N GLU A 128 -0.37 25.32 7.51
CA GLU A 128 -1.28 25.40 8.65
C GLU A 128 -2.67 24.86 8.29
N ALA A 129 -3.07 23.75 8.93
CA ALA A 129 -4.48 23.45 9.17
C ALA A 129 -4.66 22.39 10.27
N ALA A 130 -5.24 22.83 11.39
CA ALA A 130 -6.21 22.14 12.27
C ALA A 130 -5.92 22.46 13.73
N GLY A 131 -6.96 22.93 14.44
CA GLY A 131 -6.89 23.34 15.84
C GLY A 131 -6.28 22.26 16.73
N SER A 132 -5.63 22.70 17.81
CA SER A 132 -5.01 21.84 18.81
C SER A 132 -6.07 21.02 19.58
N ALA A 133 -6.60 19.97 18.96
CA ALA A 133 -7.18 18.88 19.70
C ALA A 133 -6.04 18.19 20.45
N GLU A 134 -5.98 18.35 21.77
CA GLU A 134 -5.06 17.61 22.61
C GLU A 134 -5.47 16.13 22.55
N LEU A 135 -4.59 15.29 22.00
CA LEU A 135 -4.80 13.85 22.00
C LEU A 135 -4.37 13.29 23.36
N SER A 136 -5.25 12.58 24.06
CA SER A 136 -4.88 11.95 25.32
C SER A 136 -3.78 10.91 25.11
N GLN A 137 -2.94 10.67 26.12
CA GLN A 137 -1.88 9.65 26.03
C GLN A 137 -2.44 8.26 25.75
N GLN A 138 -3.58 7.92 26.35
CA GLN A 138 -4.27 6.66 26.09
C GLN A 138 -4.70 6.55 24.62
N ARG A 139 -5.31 7.60 24.07
CA ARG A 139 -5.76 7.60 22.68
C ARG A 139 -4.60 7.56 21.68
N TYR A 140 -3.50 8.25 21.99
CA TYR A 140 -2.26 8.15 21.23
C TYR A 140 -1.74 6.71 21.19
N ALA A 141 -1.71 6.02 22.34
CA ALA A 141 -1.26 4.63 22.42
C ALA A 141 -2.16 3.68 21.61
N GLU A 142 -3.49 3.86 21.64
CA GLU A 142 -4.44 3.07 20.85
C GLU A 142 -4.22 3.24 19.32
N LEU A 143 -4.07 4.48 18.87
CA LEU A 143 -3.80 4.79 17.46
C LEU A 143 -2.41 4.29 17.05
N SER A 144 -1.40 4.48 17.90
CA SER A 144 -0.05 3.98 17.61
C SER A 144 0.01 2.47 17.50
N ALA A 145 -0.71 1.73 18.35
CA ALA A 145 -0.73 0.27 18.32
C ALA A 145 -1.44 -0.33 17.08
N THR A 146 -2.25 0.47 16.37
CA THR A 146 -3.01 0.02 15.19
C THR A 146 -2.63 0.78 13.92
N GLU A 147 -1.56 1.58 13.97
CA GLU A 147 -1.08 2.29 12.80
C GLU A 147 -0.48 1.31 11.78
N GLN A 148 -1.00 1.38 10.57
CA GLN A 148 -0.45 0.64 9.43
C GLN A 148 0.29 1.61 8.52
N PHE A 149 1.32 1.14 7.81
CA PHE A 149 2.02 1.92 6.80
C PHE A 149 1.73 1.38 5.41
N ILE A 150 1.55 2.29 4.46
CA ILE A 150 1.39 1.97 3.04
C ILE A 150 2.72 2.29 2.36
N LEU A 151 3.39 1.25 1.86
CA LEU A 151 4.50 1.42 0.94
C LEU A 151 3.93 1.76 -0.43
N THR A 152 4.48 2.77 -1.10
CA THR A 152 4.17 3.10 -2.49
C THR A 152 5.44 3.25 -3.29
N VAL A 153 5.50 2.62 -4.47
CA VAL A 153 6.69 2.58 -5.34
C VAL A 153 6.31 2.93 -6.78
N SER A 154 7.16 3.69 -7.46
CA SER A 154 7.05 4.08 -8.86
C SER A 154 7.96 3.27 -9.79
N GLU A 155 7.68 3.32 -11.10
CA GLU A 155 8.44 2.56 -12.10
C GLU A 155 9.93 2.94 -12.15
N LYS A 156 10.31 4.15 -11.73
CA LYS A 156 11.72 4.61 -11.70
C LYS A 156 12.41 4.41 -10.34
N GLY A 157 11.87 3.53 -9.49
CA GLY A 157 12.50 3.15 -8.21
C GLY A 157 12.38 4.22 -7.11
N PHE A 158 11.42 5.15 -7.23
CA PHE A 158 11.09 6.07 -6.14
C PHE A 158 9.97 5.50 -5.28
N GLY A 159 10.02 5.72 -3.98
CA GLY A 159 8.95 5.33 -3.11
C GLY A 159 9.04 5.93 -1.71
N LYS A 160 8.05 5.60 -0.91
CA LYS A 160 7.92 6.05 0.49
C LYS A 160 6.94 5.18 1.24
N ARG A 161 7.04 5.20 2.57
CA ARG A 161 6.03 4.72 3.49
C ARG A 161 5.18 5.90 3.96
N SER A 162 3.86 5.78 3.92
CA SER A 162 2.94 6.80 4.46
C SER A 162 1.98 6.14 5.44
N SER A 163 1.65 6.82 6.53
CA SER A 163 0.70 6.31 7.52
C SER A 163 -0.68 6.10 6.89
N ALA A 164 -1.31 4.96 7.16
CA ALA A 164 -2.67 4.64 6.72
C ALA A 164 -3.70 5.65 7.23
N TYR A 165 -3.43 6.34 8.34
CA TYR A 165 -4.30 7.39 8.89
C TYR A 165 -4.33 8.64 8.07
N GLU A 166 -3.30 8.88 7.24
CA GLU A 166 -3.44 9.95 6.29
C GLU A 166 -4.62 9.62 5.36
N TYR A 167 -4.73 8.36 4.88
CA TYR A 167 -5.65 7.95 3.80
C TYR A 167 -7.09 7.97 4.29
N ARG A 168 -7.69 9.16 4.34
CA ARG A 168 -9.05 9.35 4.85
C ARG A 168 -10.07 8.55 4.04
N ILE A 169 -11.09 8.06 4.75
CA ILE A 169 -12.27 7.47 4.14
C ILE A 169 -12.99 8.51 3.28
N SER A 170 -13.46 8.09 2.11
CA SER A 170 -14.19 8.89 1.13
C SER A 170 -15.21 8.01 0.41
N GLY A 171 -16.23 8.61 -0.21
CA GLY A 171 -17.29 7.84 -0.84
C GLY A 171 -16.81 6.99 -2.02
N ARG A 172 -17.13 5.67 -1.99
CA ARG A 172 -16.80 4.72 -3.06
C ARG A 172 -17.22 5.24 -4.45
N GLY A 173 -16.35 5.06 -5.44
CA GLY A 173 -16.57 5.49 -6.81
C GLY A 173 -16.25 6.96 -7.08
N GLY A 174 -15.71 7.69 -6.09
CA GLY A 174 -15.14 9.03 -6.27
C GLY A 174 -13.76 9.04 -6.95
N LYS A 175 -13.21 10.24 -7.17
CA LYS A 175 -11.86 10.45 -7.75
C LYS A 175 -10.70 10.18 -6.78
N GLY A 176 -10.99 9.88 -5.51
CA GLY A 176 -9.98 9.67 -4.49
C GLY A 176 -9.19 10.93 -4.09
N ILE A 177 -8.00 10.72 -3.53
CA ILE A 177 -7.01 11.71 -3.09
C ILE A 177 -5.63 11.33 -3.64
N ILE A 178 -4.63 12.20 -3.48
CA ILE A 178 -3.25 11.91 -3.90
C ILE A 178 -2.64 10.87 -2.95
N ALA A 179 -2.10 9.79 -3.52
CA ALA A 179 -1.29 8.77 -2.84
C ALA A 179 0.20 9.14 -2.81
N MET A 180 0.69 9.60 -3.96
CA MET A 180 2.05 10.07 -4.20
C MET A 180 2.03 10.97 -5.44
N ILE A 181 2.81 12.05 -5.43
CA ILE A 181 2.92 12.94 -6.59
C ILE A 181 3.68 12.22 -7.70
N VAL A 182 3.02 11.94 -8.82
CA VAL A 182 3.61 11.36 -10.03
C VAL A 182 4.05 12.47 -10.98
N ASN A 183 5.27 12.37 -11.51
CA ASN A 183 5.86 13.30 -12.46
C ASN A 183 6.89 12.59 -13.37
N GLU A 184 7.57 13.33 -14.25
CA GLU A 184 8.57 12.75 -15.15
C GLU A 184 9.76 12.13 -14.41
N ARG A 185 10.10 12.62 -13.21
CA ARG A 185 11.24 12.13 -12.41
C ARG A 185 10.98 10.73 -11.87
N ASN A 186 9.79 10.45 -11.34
CA ASN A 186 9.48 9.17 -10.71
C ASN A 186 8.65 8.23 -11.60
N GLY A 187 7.87 8.76 -12.54
CA GLY A 187 6.99 7.99 -13.40
C GLY A 187 5.78 7.39 -12.65
N PRO A 188 4.91 6.67 -13.38
CA PRO A 188 3.73 6.03 -12.83
C PRO A 188 4.04 5.11 -11.64
N LEU A 189 3.06 4.98 -10.74
CA LEU A 189 3.12 4.02 -9.66
C LEU A 189 2.99 2.58 -10.18
N VAL A 190 3.73 1.67 -9.55
CA VAL A 190 3.74 0.23 -9.88
C VAL A 190 3.26 -0.63 -8.72
N ALA A 191 3.42 -0.17 -7.48
CA ALA A 191 2.96 -0.89 -6.29
C ALA A 191 2.48 0.06 -5.20
N SER A 192 1.43 -0.35 -4.47
CA SER A 192 0.98 0.33 -3.26
C SER A 192 0.27 -0.66 -2.32
N PHE A 193 0.87 -1.01 -1.20
CA PHE A 193 0.36 -2.05 -0.29
C PHE A 193 0.79 -1.83 1.16
N PRO A 194 0.10 -2.46 2.15
CA PRO A 194 0.48 -2.38 3.55
C PRO A 194 1.77 -3.14 3.81
N ILE A 195 2.68 -2.52 4.57
CA ILE A 195 3.95 -3.10 4.97
C ILE A 195 4.09 -2.97 6.48
N ALA A 196 4.54 -4.04 7.15
CA ALA A 196 4.84 -4.01 8.57
C ALA A 196 6.22 -3.41 8.83
N GLU A 197 6.48 -3.08 10.09
CA GLU A 197 7.82 -2.71 10.54
C GLU A 197 8.78 -3.89 10.34
N HIS A 198 10.04 -3.61 9.99
CA HIS A 198 11.11 -4.62 9.79
C HIS A 198 10.90 -5.67 8.69
N GLU A 199 9.79 -5.65 7.95
CA GLU A 199 9.65 -6.45 6.72
C GLU A 199 10.69 -6.03 5.67
N GLN A 200 10.81 -6.81 4.61
CA GLN A 200 11.66 -6.47 3.47
C GLN A 200 10.83 -6.47 2.20
N ILE A 201 11.35 -5.82 1.16
CA ILE A 201 10.77 -5.91 -0.18
C ILE A 201 11.76 -6.46 -1.18
N MET A 202 11.22 -7.14 -2.17
CA MET A 202 11.91 -7.51 -3.41
C MET A 202 11.34 -6.67 -4.55
N LEU A 203 12.20 -5.95 -5.27
CA LEU A 203 11.87 -5.23 -6.49
C LEU A 203 12.47 -5.99 -7.67
N VAL A 204 11.70 -6.09 -8.75
CA VAL A 204 12.14 -6.70 -10.01
C VAL A 204 11.98 -5.70 -11.13
N THR A 205 13.01 -5.58 -11.96
CA THR A 205 13.00 -4.72 -13.15
C THR A 205 12.72 -5.50 -14.43
N ASP A 206 12.34 -4.80 -15.51
CA ASP A 206 12.24 -5.37 -16.86
C ASP A 206 13.59 -5.81 -17.44
N GLY A 207 14.71 -5.29 -16.90
CA GLY A 207 16.07 -5.75 -17.19
C GLY A 207 16.47 -7.05 -16.47
N GLY A 208 15.62 -7.57 -15.58
CA GLY A 208 15.90 -8.78 -14.80
C GLY A 208 16.76 -8.55 -13.55
N GLN A 209 16.91 -7.30 -13.11
CA GLN A 209 17.58 -6.99 -11.85
C GLN A 209 16.62 -7.25 -10.68
N LEU A 210 17.07 -8.02 -9.70
CA LEU A 210 16.39 -8.22 -8.43
C LEU A 210 17.07 -7.41 -7.34
N ILE A 211 16.29 -6.69 -6.55
CA ILE A 211 16.79 -5.81 -5.48
C ILE A 211 16.00 -6.10 -4.22
N ARG A 212 16.71 -6.49 -3.17
CA ARG A 212 16.15 -6.70 -1.84
C ARG A 212 16.47 -5.48 -0.97
N CYS A 213 15.47 -4.90 -0.34
CA CYS A 213 15.62 -3.69 0.48
C CYS A 213 14.84 -3.84 1.79
N PRO A 214 15.48 -3.66 2.96
CA PRO A 214 14.79 -3.48 4.23
C PRO A 214 13.83 -2.30 4.16
N VAL A 215 12.63 -2.45 4.70
CA VAL A 215 11.63 -1.38 4.65
C VAL A 215 12.04 -0.18 5.49
N ASP A 216 12.89 -0.40 6.50
CA ASP A 216 13.39 0.63 7.41
C ASP A 216 14.24 1.67 6.69
N ASP A 217 14.93 1.29 5.61
CA ASP A 217 15.69 2.20 4.75
C ASP A 217 14.77 3.09 3.89
N ILE A 218 13.48 2.77 3.80
CA ILE A 218 12.51 3.51 2.99
C ILE A 218 11.87 4.61 3.84
N ARG A 219 12.08 5.86 3.43
CA ARG A 219 11.62 7.04 4.16
C ARG A 219 10.11 7.01 4.45
N ILE A 220 9.75 7.33 5.69
CA ILE A 220 8.39 7.68 6.08
C ILE A 220 8.15 9.15 5.70
N ALA A 221 7.12 9.40 4.88
CA ALA A 221 6.77 10.75 4.44
C ALA A 221 5.27 10.86 4.16
N GLY A 222 4.76 12.09 4.19
CA GLY A 222 3.38 12.40 3.86
C GLY A 222 3.00 11.95 2.46
N ARG A 223 1.70 11.69 2.23
CA ARG A 223 1.21 11.25 0.91
C ARG A 223 1.51 12.22 -0.22
N ASN A 224 1.33 13.52 0.01
CA ASN A 224 1.46 14.55 -1.02
C ASN A 224 2.93 14.92 -1.26
N THR A 225 3.79 13.92 -1.42
CA THR A 225 5.22 14.05 -1.70
C THR A 225 5.59 13.12 -2.86
N GLN A 226 6.81 13.30 -3.41
CA GLN A 226 7.31 12.49 -4.52
C GLN A 226 7.98 11.17 -4.09
N GLY A 227 8.18 10.97 -2.78
CA GLY A 227 9.03 9.89 -2.26
C GLY A 227 10.53 10.10 -2.52
N VAL A 228 11.32 9.16 -2.04
CA VAL A 228 12.79 9.13 -2.19
C VAL A 228 13.20 7.99 -3.11
N ARG A 229 14.43 8.02 -3.61
CA ARG A 229 14.96 6.92 -4.41
C ARG A 229 15.24 5.73 -3.48
N ILE A 230 14.52 4.62 -3.68
CA ILE A 230 14.78 3.35 -2.99
C ILE A 230 15.98 2.67 -3.64
N PHE A 231 16.03 2.68 -4.98
CA PHE A 231 17.16 2.18 -5.74
C PHE A 231 17.30 2.93 -7.07
N LYS A 232 18.48 2.84 -7.67
CA LYS A 232 18.76 3.48 -8.96
C LYS A 232 18.46 2.49 -10.08
N THR A 233 17.44 2.77 -10.90
CA THR A 233 17.21 2.05 -12.17
C THR A 233 18.24 2.46 -13.22
N GLY A 234 18.55 1.59 -14.16
CA GLY A 234 19.21 1.97 -15.41
C GLY A 234 18.41 3.01 -16.21
N GLU A 235 19.03 3.70 -17.18
CA GLU A 235 18.40 4.80 -17.93
C GLU A 235 17.11 4.39 -18.67
N SER A 236 17.04 3.15 -19.14
CA SER A 236 15.89 2.56 -19.84
C SER A 236 15.18 1.46 -19.05
N GLU A 237 15.59 1.23 -17.81
CA GLU A 237 15.08 0.12 -16.99
C GLU A 237 13.99 0.62 -16.04
N LYS A 238 12.99 -0.24 -15.81
CA LYS A 238 11.83 0.09 -15.00
C LYS A 238 11.52 -1.02 -14.02
N VAL A 239 11.06 -0.65 -12.83
CA VAL A 239 10.41 -1.57 -11.89
C VAL A 239 9.15 -2.11 -12.55
N VAL A 240 8.99 -3.43 -12.57
CA VAL A 240 7.78 -4.10 -13.05
C VAL A 240 6.98 -4.75 -11.93
N SER A 241 7.63 -5.14 -10.83
CA SER A 241 6.96 -5.76 -9.68
C SER A 241 7.69 -5.42 -8.39
N VAL A 242 6.93 -5.30 -7.31
CA VAL A 242 7.42 -5.13 -5.95
C VAL A 242 6.61 -6.06 -5.05
N GLU A 243 7.28 -6.94 -4.34
CA GLU A 243 6.66 -7.89 -3.41
C GLU A 243 7.26 -7.72 -2.02
N LYS A 244 6.42 -7.90 -1.00
CA LYS A 244 6.92 -7.97 0.38
C LYS A 244 7.43 -9.37 0.70
N LEU A 245 8.48 -9.43 1.50
CA LEU A 245 9.06 -10.64 2.05
C LEU A 245 8.78 -10.64 3.55
N GLY A 246 8.20 -11.75 4.05
CA GLY A 246 8.08 -11.95 5.50
C GLY A 246 9.46 -12.13 6.15
N GLU A 247 9.49 -12.08 7.49
CA GLU A 247 10.72 -12.23 8.29
C GLU A 247 11.51 -13.51 7.96
N ASP A 248 10.82 -14.59 7.56
CA ASP A 248 11.42 -15.89 7.21
C ASP A 248 12.13 -15.91 5.83
N GLY A 249 12.13 -14.81 5.08
CA GLY A 249 12.87 -14.69 3.82
C GLY A 249 14.40 -14.77 3.97
N ASN A 250 14.91 -14.97 5.18
CA ASN A 250 16.33 -15.18 5.49
C ASN A 250 16.77 -16.65 5.34
N GLY A 251 16.13 -17.40 4.45
CA GLY A 251 16.51 -18.77 4.13
C GLY A 251 17.93 -18.83 3.57
N GLU A 252 18.88 -19.20 4.42
CA GLU A 252 20.09 -19.91 3.98
C GLU A 252 19.64 -21.03 3.04
N GLY A 253 20.25 -21.08 1.85
CA GLY A 253 19.86 -21.99 0.79
C GLY A 253 19.81 -23.43 1.31
N GLY A 254 18.62 -24.02 1.28
CA GLY A 254 18.48 -25.46 1.47
C GLY A 254 19.31 -26.15 0.39
N GLU A 255 20.33 -26.90 0.82
CA GLU A 255 20.99 -27.87 -0.04
C GLU A 255 19.92 -28.78 -0.65
N GLU A 256 19.69 -28.66 -1.95
CA GLU A 256 18.98 -29.67 -2.72
C GLU A 256 19.78 -30.97 -2.65
N THR A 257 19.44 -31.85 -1.71
CA THR A 257 19.78 -33.26 -1.83
C THR A 257 18.93 -33.85 -2.94
N VAL A 258 19.49 -33.88 -4.15
CA VAL A 258 18.93 -34.63 -5.29
C VAL A 258 18.92 -36.12 -4.91
N PRO A 259 17.76 -36.81 -4.89
CA PRO A 259 17.74 -38.25 -4.63
C PRO A 259 18.33 -38.99 -5.84
N GLU A 260 19.35 -39.81 -5.61
CA GLU A 260 19.88 -40.75 -6.58
C GLU A 260 18.77 -41.71 -7.06
N GLU A 261 18.53 -41.67 -8.37
CA GLU A 261 17.68 -42.62 -9.09
C GLU A 261 18.38 -43.99 -9.08
N GLN A 262 17.84 -44.96 -8.35
CA GLN A 262 18.28 -46.36 -8.44
C GLN A 262 17.45 -47.10 -9.50
N ALA A 263 18.19 -47.71 -10.42
CA ALA A 263 17.76 -48.52 -11.56
C ALA A 263 17.07 -49.84 -11.17
#